data_AF-A0A5C7Q2A6-F1
#
_entry.id   AF-A0A5C7Q2A6-F1
#
_cell.length_a   1.000
_cell.length_b   1.000
_cell.length_c   1.000
_cell.angle_alpha   90.00
_cell.angle_beta   90.00
_cell.angle_gamma   90.00
#
_symmetry.space_group_name_H-M   'P 1'
#
loop_
_entity.id
_entity.type
_entity.pdbx_description
1 polymer ?
#
loop_
_entity_poly.entity_id
_entity_poly.type
_entity_poly.pdbx_seq_one_letter_code
_entity_poly.pdbx_strand_id
1 'polypeptide(L)'
;MTEQPTLFDLGERTSEFWQYHYANPSIWKAFERKTFEAIRRGFKNYGVGAIFELLRWESGVGADGDEFKLNNNWRAYYARLFEAKYPQHKGFFRNRKSRADKEKL
;
A
#
# COMPACT_ATOMS: atom_id res chain seq x y z
N MET A 1 -0.07 15.55 -25.69
CA MET A 1 -0.62 15.15 -24.38
C MET A 1 0.36 14.14 -23.81
N THR A 2 1.23 14.55 -22.89
CA THR A 2 2.30 13.68 -22.38
C THR A 2 1.70 12.71 -21.38
N GLU A 3 1.48 11.46 -21.80
CA GLU A 3 1.16 10.36 -20.89
C GLU A 3 2.32 10.25 -19.89
N GLN A 4 2.05 10.61 -18.64
CA GLN A 4 3.03 10.52 -17.56
C GLN A 4 3.10 9.05 -17.14
N PRO A 5 4.31 8.46 -17.07
CA PRO A 5 4.47 7.11 -16.56
C PRO A 5 3.89 7.02 -15.13
N THR A 6 3.09 5.99 -14.92
CA THR A 6 2.42 5.65 -13.67
C THR A 6 3.41 4.98 -12.70
N LEU A 7 2.98 4.70 -11.45
CA LEU A 7 3.75 3.90 -10.47
C LEU A 7 4.34 2.61 -11.06
N PHE A 8 3.74 2.12 -12.16
CA PHE A 8 4.05 0.87 -12.82
C PHE A 8 5.21 0.95 -13.83
N ASP A 9 5.77 2.13 -14.11
CA ASP A 9 6.58 2.31 -15.32
C ASP A 9 8.12 2.36 -15.13
N LEU A 10 8.71 2.43 -13.93
CA LEU A 10 10.17 2.62 -13.80
C LEU A 10 10.79 1.94 -12.56
N GLY A 11 11.78 1.07 -12.79
CA GLY A 11 12.81 0.67 -11.79
C GLY A 11 12.79 -0.79 -11.29
N GLU A 12 13.97 -1.32 -10.91
CA GLU A 12 14.13 -2.67 -10.33
C GLU A 12 13.25 -2.90 -9.09
N ARG A 13 13.08 -1.87 -8.24
CA ARG A 13 12.27 -1.96 -7.01
C ARG A 13 10.77 -2.05 -7.28
N THR A 14 10.29 -1.47 -8.38
CA THR A 14 8.91 -1.65 -8.83
C THR A 14 8.67 -3.10 -9.25
N SER A 15 9.62 -3.73 -9.95
CA SER A 15 9.56 -5.17 -10.26
C SER A 15 9.55 -6.06 -9.02
N GLU A 16 10.46 -5.81 -8.05
CA GLU A 16 10.48 -6.53 -6.76
C GLU A 16 9.17 -6.38 -5.97
N PHE A 17 8.57 -5.18 -6.00
CA PHE A 17 7.26 -4.95 -5.39
C PHE A 17 6.18 -5.82 -6.03
N TRP A 18 6.12 -5.90 -7.37
CA TRP A 18 5.13 -6.74 -8.07
C TRP A 18 5.28 -8.21 -7.73
N GLN A 19 6.52 -8.72 -7.72
CA GLN A 19 6.78 -10.10 -7.31
C GLN A 19 6.29 -10.37 -5.89
N TYR A 20 6.62 -9.48 -4.95
CA TYR A 20 6.14 -9.59 -3.57
C TYR A 20 4.61 -9.50 -3.47
N HIS A 21 4.00 -8.57 -4.20
CA HIS A 21 2.55 -8.34 -4.21
C HIS A 21 1.79 -9.56 -4.73
N TYR A 22 2.21 -10.12 -5.87
CA TYR A 22 1.57 -11.28 -6.47
C TYR A 22 1.79 -12.57 -5.66
N ALA A 23 2.93 -12.70 -4.98
CA ALA A 23 3.18 -13.81 -4.08
C ALA A 23 2.34 -13.74 -2.78
N ASN A 24 1.80 -12.56 -2.43
CA ASN A 24 1.09 -12.34 -1.16
C ASN A 24 -0.25 -11.61 -1.37
N PRO A 25 -1.22 -12.18 -2.11
CA PRO A 25 -2.48 -11.50 -2.44
C PRO A 25 -3.36 -11.18 -1.22
N SER A 26 -3.20 -11.93 -0.13
CA SER A 26 -3.92 -11.72 1.14
C SER A 26 -3.55 -10.40 1.81
N ILE A 27 -2.27 -9.97 1.72
CA ILE A 27 -1.81 -8.68 2.23
C ILE A 27 -2.58 -7.54 1.56
N TRP A 28 -2.74 -7.61 0.23
CA TRP A 28 -3.46 -6.58 -0.52
C TRP A 28 -4.93 -6.49 -0.12
N LYS A 29 -5.62 -7.64 -0.07
CA LYS A 29 -7.03 -7.69 0.34
C LYS A 29 -7.24 -7.12 1.74
N ALA A 30 -6.37 -7.47 2.68
CA ALA A 30 -6.44 -6.95 4.04
C ALA A 30 -6.13 -5.45 4.08
N PHE A 31 -5.14 -4.99 3.32
CA PHE A 31 -4.80 -3.57 3.19
C PHE A 31 -5.98 -2.74 2.64
N GLU A 32 -6.62 -3.19 1.56
CA GLU A 32 -7.79 -2.53 0.98
C GLU A 32 -8.93 -2.45 2.01
N ARG A 33 -9.26 -3.57 2.65
CA ARG A 33 -10.30 -3.63 3.68
C ARG A 33 -10.04 -2.61 4.79
N LYS A 34 -8.83 -2.57 5.32
CA LYS A 34 -8.45 -1.63 6.39
C LYS A 34 -8.47 -0.17 5.97
N THR A 35 -8.04 0.10 4.75
CA THR A 35 -8.08 1.45 4.22
C THR A 35 -9.52 1.93 4.07
N PHE A 36 -10.42 1.10 3.54
CA PHE A 36 -11.84 1.42 3.46
C PHE A 36 -12.54 1.50 4.83
N GLU A 37 -12.14 0.68 5.81
CA GLU A 37 -12.62 0.83 7.19
C GLU A 37 -12.25 2.22 7.75
N ALA A 38 -11.03 2.70 7.54
CA ALA A 38 -10.63 4.05 7.96
C ALA A 38 -11.43 5.14 7.22
N ILE A 39 -11.60 5.02 5.90
CA ILE A 39 -12.39 5.98 5.11
C ILE A 39 -13.84 6.02 5.61
N ARG A 40 -14.49 4.87 5.81
CA ARG A 40 -15.87 4.78 6.30
C ARG A 40 -16.05 5.33 7.71
N ARG A 41 -15.02 5.26 8.55
CA ARG A 41 -15.00 5.90 9.88
C ARG A 41 -14.88 7.42 9.83
N GLY A 42 -14.71 8.01 8.63
CA GLY A 42 -14.67 9.46 8.43
C GLY A 42 -13.28 10.08 8.51
N PHE A 43 -12.21 9.27 8.60
CA PHE A 43 -10.85 9.80 8.54
C PHE A 43 -10.63 10.50 7.19
N LYS A 44 -10.10 11.73 7.23
CA LYS A 44 -9.83 12.53 6.02
C LYS A 44 -8.45 12.26 5.43
N ASN A 45 -7.55 11.72 6.24
CA ASN A 45 -6.22 11.27 5.85
C ASN A 45 -5.74 10.23 6.85
N TYR A 46 -4.78 9.40 6.43
CA TYR A 46 -4.23 8.36 7.27
C TYR A 46 -2.76 8.09 6.94
N GLY A 47 -2.02 7.54 7.89
CA GLY A 47 -0.66 7.08 7.67
C GLY A 47 -0.66 5.66 7.12
N VAL A 48 0.05 5.39 6.03
CA VAL A 48 0.15 4.02 5.52
C VAL A 48 0.82 3.08 6.53
N GLY A 49 1.73 3.62 7.35
CA GLY A 49 2.32 2.87 8.46
C GLY A 49 1.29 2.40 9.48
N ALA A 50 0.28 3.21 9.78
CA ALA A 50 -0.77 2.85 10.72
C ALA A 50 -1.66 1.71 10.19
N ILE A 51 -1.98 1.70 8.88
CA ILE A 51 -2.66 0.55 8.25
C ILE A 51 -1.81 -0.72 8.41
N PHE A 52 -0.51 -0.63 8.15
CA PHE A 52 0.39 -1.79 8.29
C PHE A 52 0.50 -2.30 9.73
N GLU A 53 0.50 -1.42 10.74
CA GLU A 53 0.48 -1.89 12.13
C GLU A 53 -0.86 -2.55 12.49
N LEU A 54 -1.99 -2.07 11.95
CA LEU A 54 -3.28 -2.75 12.10
C LEU A 54 -3.27 -4.15 11.46
N LEU A 55 -2.64 -4.28 10.28
CA LEU A 55 -2.47 -5.59 9.63
C LEU A 55 -1.62 -6.53 10.46
N ARG A 56 -0.51 -6.06 11.05
CA ARG A 56 0.32 -6.87 11.96
C ARG A 56 -0.46 -7.35 13.17
N TRP A 57 -1.21 -6.44 13.78
CA TRP A 57 -2.00 -6.78 14.96
C TRP A 57 -3.05 -7.83 14.62
N GLU A 58 -3.75 -7.69 13.50
CA GLU A 58 -4.74 -8.69 13.07
C GLU A 58 -4.11 -10.04 12.71
N SER A 59 -2.96 -10.07 12.03
CA SER A 59 -2.27 -11.34 11.75
C SER A 59 -1.72 -12.02 13.00
N GLY A 60 -1.34 -11.24 14.03
CA GLY A 60 -0.88 -11.80 15.30
C GLY A 60 -2.01 -12.27 16.23
N VAL A 61 -3.25 -11.83 15.99
CA VAL A 61 -4.44 -12.18 16.78
C VAL A 61 -5.29 -13.27 16.09
N GLY A 62 -5.11 -13.49 14.78
CA GLY A 62 -5.83 -14.50 14.01
C GLY A 62 -5.22 -15.90 14.13
N ALA A 63 -6.05 -16.87 14.54
CA ALA A 63 -5.72 -18.28 14.72
C ALA A 63 -5.54 -19.09 13.42
N ASP A 64 -5.47 -18.45 12.26
CA ASP A 64 -5.39 -19.12 10.95
C ASP A 64 -4.07 -18.83 10.25
N GLY A 65 -2.94 -19.21 10.87
CA GLY A 65 -1.66 -19.61 10.23
C GLY A 65 -0.90 -18.66 9.30
N ASP A 66 -1.52 -17.66 8.70
CA ASP A 66 -0.91 -16.77 7.71
C ASP A 66 -0.35 -15.53 8.43
N GLU A 67 0.77 -15.74 9.11
CA GLU A 67 1.58 -14.64 9.60
C GLU A 67 2.04 -13.80 8.40
N PHE A 68 1.42 -12.62 8.22
CA PHE A 68 1.83 -11.73 7.14
C PHE A 68 3.28 -11.30 7.40
N LYS A 69 4.21 -11.76 6.55
CA LYS A 69 5.58 -11.26 6.53
C LYS A 69 5.62 -9.86 5.90
N LEU A 70 5.01 -8.88 6.57
CA LEU A 70 4.86 -7.50 6.11
C LEU A 70 6.22 -6.80 6.01
N ASN A 71 6.69 -6.61 4.79
CA ASN A 71 7.93 -5.90 4.52
C ASN A 71 7.70 -4.38 4.56
N ASN A 72 8.47 -3.68 5.40
CA ASN A 72 8.37 -2.23 5.59
C ASN A 72 8.68 -1.42 4.34
N ASN A 73 9.47 -1.97 3.40
CA ASN A 73 9.86 -1.30 2.18
C ASN A 73 8.67 -1.07 1.23
N TRP A 74 7.65 -1.94 1.31
CA TRP A 74 6.51 -1.92 0.39
C TRP A 74 5.33 -1.07 0.85
N ARG A 75 5.33 -0.57 2.08
CA ARG A 75 4.24 0.26 2.65
C ARG A 75 3.85 1.39 1.69
N ALA A 76 4.84 2.16 1.24
CA ALA A 76 4.59 3.30 0.38
C ALA A 76 4.05 2.88 -1.01
N TYR A 77 4.48 1.73 -1.54
CA TYR A 77 3.98 1.20 -2.81
C TYR A 77 2.50 0.79 -2.69
N TYR A 78 2.11 0.13 -1.59
CA TYR A 78 0.71 -0.19 -1.32
C TYR A 78 -0.19 1.05 -1.21
N ALA A 79 0.31 2.12 -0.59
CA ALA A 79 -0.39 3.40 -0.55
C ALA A 79 -0.65 3.96 -1.96
N ARG A 80 0.38 3.98 -2.81
CA ARG A 80 0.28 4.50 -4.18
C ARG A 80 -0.56 3.59 -5.08
N LEU A 81 -0.48 2.27 -4.90
CA LEU A 81 -1.33 1.30 -5.58
C LEU A 81 -2.81 1.54 -5.25
N PHE A 82 -3.13 1.80 -3.97
CA PHE A 82 -4.48 2.13 -3.56
C PHE A 82 -4.98 3.43 -4.18
N GLU A 83 -4.18 4.49 -4.16
CA GLU A 83 -4.58 5.77 -4.78
C GLU A 83 -4.68 5.69 -6.30
N ALA A 84 -3.88 4.82 -6.95
CA ALA A 84 -3.98 4.55 -8.38
C ALA A 84 -5.26 3.76 -8.72
N LYS A 85 -5.60 2.73 -7.92
CA LYS A 85 -6.79 1.90 -8.10
C LYS A 85 -8.08 2.65 -7.73
N TYR A 86 -8.01 3.57 -6.76
CA TYR A 86 -9.14 4.36 -6.28
C TYR A 86 -8.82 5.86 -6.36
N PRO A 87 -8.85 6.47 -7.57
CA PRO A 87 -8.50 7.88 -7.75
C PRO A 87 -9.35 8.85 -6.92
N GLN A 88 -10.58 8.46 -6.55
CA GLN A 88 -11.47 9.25 -5.67
C GLN A 88 -10.92 9.40 -4.23
N HIS A 89 -9.94 8.59 -3.84
CA HIS A 89 -9.27 8.63 -2.54
C HIS A 89 -7.81 9.08 -2.67
N LYS A 90 -7.42 9.68 -3.80
CA LYS A 90 -6.08 10.23 -4.00
C LYS A 90 -5.74 11.27 -2.92
N GLY A 91 -4.55 11.17 -2.34
CA GLY A 91 -4.12 12.02 -1.23
C GLY A 91 -4.65 11.60 0.15
N PHE A 92 -5.35 10.47 0.25
CA PHE A 92 -5.74 9.91 1.55
C PHE A 92 -4.52 9.55 2.39
N PHE A 93 -3.44 9.06 1.78
CA PHE A 93 -2.24 8.70 2.51
C PHE A 93 -1.28 9.89 2.65
N ARG A 94 -0.99 10.29 3.89
CA ARG A 94 0.10 11.23 4.21
C ARG A 94 1.43 10.50 4.13
N ASN A 95 1.92 10.28 2.92
CA ASN A 95 3.23 9.67 2.70
C ASN A 95 4.34 10.71 2.97
N ARG A 96 5.34 10.36 3.79
CA ARG A 96 6.64 11.05 3.74
C ARG A 96 7.30 10.69 2.40
N LYS A 97 8.05 11.62 1.79
CA LYS A 97 8.77 11.38 0.52
C LYS A 97 9.56 10.07 0.62
N SER A 98 9.31 9.12 -0.29
CA SER A 98 10.00 7.82 -0.33
C SER A 98 10.60 7.55 -1.71
N ARG A 99 11.37 6.46 -1.86
CA ARG A 99 12.00 6.12 -3.16
C ARG A 99 10.98 5.85 -4.27
N ALA A 100 9.78 5.41 -3.93
CA ALA A 100 8.67 5.30 -4.87
C ALA A 100 8.08 6.67 -5.31
N ASP A 101 8.48 7.79 -4.69
CA ASP A 101 8.28 9.14 -5.26
C ASP A 101 9.46 9.59 -6.13
N LYS A 102 10.64 8.97 -5.95
CA LYS A 102 11.93 9.38 -6.56
C LYS A 102 12.31 8.60 -7.81
N GLU A 103 11.62 7.53 -8.20
CA GLU A 103 11.77 6.88 -9.51
C GLU A 103 11.21 7.77 -10.66
N LYS A 104 11.56 9.06 -10.60
CA LYS A 104 11.18 10.16 -11.49
C LYS A 104 12.39 10.89 -12.07
N LEU A 105 13.55 10.23 -12.14
CA LEU A 105 14.76 10.79 -12.75
C LEU A 105 15.31 9.83 -13.79
#